data_AF-Q8I2W0-F1
#
_entry.id   AF-Q8I2W0-F1
#
_cell.length_a   1.000
_cell.length_b   1.000
_cell.length_c   1.000
_cell.angle_alpha   90.00
_cell.angle_beta   90.00
_cell.angle_gamma   90.00
#
_symmetry.space_group_name_H-M   'P 1'
#
loop_
_entity.id
_entity.type
_entity.pdbx_description
1 polymer ?
#
loop_
_entity_poly.entity_id
_entity_poly.type
_entity_poly.pdbx_seq_one_letter_code
_entity_poly.pdbx_strand_id
1 'polypeptide(L)'
;MACVNFNSPYQAEKRRTSENADNCKLETLNMPINYSDMDLILFPEGSLKNINNTVVNEKHLFGKSVAIFFSNGSDPKCRAFLPFLQQYYKTINEGGSSQKIEVIFVSIDPDRKSFEDHKKHMPWLYVDVADPLTDILKKHFRVTNSHEVPFYGSGPRSDVPCLIVVGSDGRESQLLHICSGRDEGEKGLLRWDFRNNIYTPNKKETC
;
A
#
# COMPACT_ATOMS: atom_id res chain seq x y z
N MET A 1 21.65 0.80 -26.63
CA MET A 1 20.79 -0.35 -26.27
C MET A 1 19.37 0.17 -26.18
N ALA A 2 18.42 -0.47 -26.85
CA ALA A 2 17.02 -0.07 -26.80
C ALA A 2 16.54 -0.15 -25.34
N CYS A 3 15.91 0.92 -24.85
CA CYS A 3 15.25 0.95 -23.56
C CYS A 3 14.34 -0.28 -23.47
N VAL A 4 14.71 -1.20 -22.59
CA VAL A 4 13.90 -2.40 -22.31
C VAL A 4 12.50 -1.92 -21.97
N ASN A 5 11.52 -2.36 -22.75
CA ASN A 5 10.11 -2.20 -22.44
C ASN A 5 9.88 -2.72 -21.01
N PHE A 6 9.77 -1.81 -20.05
CA PHE A 6 9.59 -2.14 -18.64
C PHE A 6 8.28 -2.89 -18.47
N ASN A 7 8.37 -4.19 -18.15
CA ASN A 7 7.24 -5.04 -17.82
C ASN A 7 6.99 -5.00 -16.30
N SER A 8 6.63 -3.84 -15.73
CA SER A 8 6.18 -3.82 -14.34
C SER A 8 4.77 -4.45 -14.23
N PRO A 9 4.45 -5.18 -13.14
CA PRO A 9 3.09 -5.62 -12.81
C PRO A 9 2.04 -4.53 -12.99
N TYR A 10 2.39 -3.31 -12.59
CA TYR A 10 1.57 -2.13 -12.75
C TYR A 10 1.33 -1.76 -14.22
N GLN A 11 2.39 -1.76 -15.04
CA GLN A 11 2.27 -1.44 -16.47
C GLN A 11 1.45 -2.51 -17.20
N ALA A 12 1.61 -3.78 -16.82
CA ALA A 12 0.80 -4.86 -17.36
C ALA A 12 -0.69 -4.68 -17.04
N GLU A 13 -1.03 -4.29 -15.82
CA GLU A 13 -2.41 -4.07 -15.39
C GLU A 13 -3.01 -2.76 -15.94
N LYS A 14 -2.21 -1.69 -16.04
CA LYS A 14 -2.58 -0.43 -16.67
C LYS A 14 -2.90 -0.62 -18.16
N ARG A 15 -2.11 -1.42 -18.89
CA ARG A 15 -2.38 -1.76 -20.30
C ARG A 15 -3.72 -2.47 -20.47
N ARG A 16 -4.03 -3.44 -19.60
CA ARG A 16 -5.32 -4.16 -19.63
C ARG A 16 -6.53 -3.24 -19.43
N THR A 17 -6.41 -2.25 -18.55
CA THR A 17 -7.51 -1.31 -18.28
C THR A 17 -7.60 -0.20 -19.34
N SER A 18 -6.52 0.12 -20.06
CA SER A 18 -6.52 1.11 -21.14
C SER A 18 -6.88 0.56 -22.52
N GLU A 19 -6.62 -0.71 -22.81
CA GLU A 19 -6.80 -1.32 -24.14
C GLU A 19 -8.05 -2.20 -24.20
N ASN A 20 -9.22 -1.57 -24.39
CA ASN A 20 -10.38 -2.22 -25.04
C ASN A 20 -10.36 -2.01 -26.57
N ALA A 21 -9.18 -1.76 -27.15
CA ALA A 21 -9.00 -1.56 -28.59
C ALA A 21 -8.02 -2.61 -29.14
N ASP A 22 -8.47 -3.31 -30.19
CA ASP A 22 -7.78 -4.28 -31.05
C ASP A 22 -7.65 -5.74 -30.56
N ASN A 23 -8.63 -6.52 -31.02
CA ASN A 23 -8.92 -7.92 -30.68
C ASN A 23 -7.93 -8.97 -31.26
N CYS A 24 -6.69 -8.61 -31.59
CA CYS A 24 -5.75 -9.55 -32.23
C CYS A 24 -4.58 -10.03 -31.35
N LYS A 25 -4.52 -9.65 -30.06
CA LYS A 25 -3.46 -10.11 -29.12
C LYS A 25 -3.99 -10.81 -27.85
N LEU A 26 -5.25 -11.21 -27.86
CA LEU A 26 -5.97 -11.75 -26.70
C LEU A 26 -5.35 -13.05 -26.14
N GLU A 27 -4.72 -13.88 -26.97
CA GLU A 27 -4.15 -15.17 -26.53
C GLU A 27 -2.95 -15.02 -25.58
N THR A 28 -2.15 -13.96 -25.74
CA THR A 28 -1.02 -13.65 -24.84
C THR A 28 -1.46 -13.05 -23.50
N LEU A 29 -2.70 -12.57 -23.38
CA LEU A 29 -3.23 -11.96 -22.14
C LEU A 29 -3.74 -13.00 -21.14
N ASN A 30 -3.96 -14.25 -21.54
CA ASN A 30 -4.58 -15.25 -20.65
C ASN A 30 -3.58 -16.00 -19.75
N MET A 31 -2.27 -15.79 -19.89
CA MET A 31 -1.30 -16.36 -18.96
C MET A 31 -1.26 -15.52 -17.67
N PRO A 32 -1.38 -16.14 -16.47
CA PRO A 32 -1.19 -15.42 -15.22
C PRO A 32 0.24 -14.87 -15.16
N ILE A 33 0.35 -13.56 -14.90
CA ILE A 33 1.65 -12.90 -14.78
C ILE A 33 2.39 -13.51 -13.58
N ASN A 34 3.57 -14.08 -13.82
CA ASN A 34 4.44 -14.50 -12.73
C ASN A 34 5.12 -13.27 -12.11
N TYR A 35 4.50 -12.71 -11.07
CA TYR A 35 4.98 -11.50 -10.39
C TYR A 35 6.33 -11.67 -9.68
N SER A 36 6.86 -12.90 -9.53
CA SER A 36 8.15 -13.14 -8.86
C SER A 36 9.36 -12.60 -9.62
N ASP A 37 9.27 -12.51 -10.95
CA ASP A 37 10.40 -12.18 -11.81
C ASP A 37 10.48 -10.69 -12.17
N MET A 38 9.55 -9.88 -11.66
CA MET A 38 9.50 -8.44 -11.91
C MET A 38 9.99 -7.67 -10.67
N ASP A 39 10.85 -6.67 -10.87
CA ASP A 39 11.11 -5.68 -9.82
C ASP A 39 9.78 -5.00 -9.49
N LEU A 40 9.24 -5.25 -8.29
CA LEU A 40 7.96 -4.69 -7.87
C LEU A 40 8.17 -3.20 -7.59
N ILE A 41 7.92 -2.36 -8.61
CA ILE A 41 7.80 -0.92 -8.39
C ILE A 41 6.55 -0.73 -7.54
N LEU A 42 6.76 -0.49 -6.24
CA LEU A 42 5.69 -0.45 -5.26
C LEU A 42 4.79 0.76 -5.47
N PHE A 43 5.36 1.90 -5.86
CA PHE A 43 4.66 3.18 -6.05
C PHE A 43 5.00 3.85 -7.38
N PRO A 44 4.46 3.34 -8.51
CA PRO A 44 4.68 3.92 -9.83
C PRO A 44 4.15 5.35 -9.91
N GLU A 45 4.71 6.14 -10.83
CA GLU A 45 4.32 7.53 -11.03
C GLU A 45 2.80 7.67 -11.25
N GLY A 46 2.18 8.56 -10.47
CA GLY A 46 0.73 8.80 -10.52
C GLY A 46 -0.09 8.01 -9.49
N SER A 47 0.47 6.98 -8.85
CA SER A 47 -0.31 6.09 -7.97
C SER A 47 -0.59 6.68 -6.59
N LEU A 48 0.30 7.53 -6.08
CA LEU A 48 0.18 8.14 -4.75
C LEU A 48 -0.53 9.48 -4.82
N LYS A 49 -1.53 9.68 -3.97
CA LYS A 49 -2.25 10.94 -3.81
C LYS A 49 -2.29 11.39 -2.36
N ASN A 50 -2.26 12.70 -2.13
CA ASN A 50 -2.54 13.28 -0.82
C ASN A 50 -4.06 13.53 -0.64
N ILE A 51 -4.46 13.97 0.55
CA ILE A 51 -5.86 14.23 0.89
C ILE A 51 -6.60 15.21 -0.05
N ASN A 52 -5.87 16.12 -0.70
CA ASN A 52 -6.40 17.06 -1.69
C ASN A 52 -6.54 16.43 -3.08
N ASN A 53 -6.39 15.12 -3.21
CA ASN A 53 -6.35 14.35 -4.45
C ASN A 53 -5.22 14.75 -5.41
N THR A 54 -4.18 15.45 -4.91
CA THR A 54 -3.01 15.82 -5.71
C THR A 54 -2.05 14.64 -5.76
N VAL A 55 -1.55 14.32 -6.97
CA VAL A 55 -0.52 13.31 -7.16
C VAL A 55 0.77 13.73 -6.46
N VAL A 56 1.34 12.82 -5.68
CA VAL A 56 2.60 13.00 -4.97
C VAL A 56 3.65 12.07 -5.57
N ASN A 57 4.83 12.61 -5.87
CA ASN A 57 5.93 11.83 -6.42
C ASN A 57 6.55 10.94 -5.33
N GLU A 58 6.99 9.73 -5.72
CA GLU A 58 7.65 8.76 -4.81
C GLU A 58 8.85 9.35 -4.06
N LYS A 59 9.55 10.35 -4.63
CA LYS A 59 10.64 11.08 -3.95
C LYS A 59 10.25 11.64 -2.58
N HIS A 60 8.96 11.90 -2.34
CA HIS A 60 8.44 12.32 -1.03
C HIS A 60 8.65 11.26 0.07
N LEU A 61 8.84 9.99 -0.30
CA LEU A 61 9.08 8.89 0.62
C LEU A 61 10.54 8.79 1.06
N PHE A 62 11.47 9.38 0.31
CA PHE A 62 12.91 9.22 0.57
C PHE A 62 13.30 9.72 1.96
N GLY A 63 14.09 8.91 2.67
CA GLY A 63 14.55 9.24 4.02
C GLY A 63 13.50 9.02 5.12
N LYS A 64 12.30 8.51 4.77
CA LYS A 64 11.24 8.16 5.72
C LYS A 64 11.13 6.66 5.91
N SER A 65 10.54 6.22 7.01
CA SER A 65 10.01 4.86 7.10
C SER A 65 8.59 4.82 6.58
N VAL A 66 8.32 3.92 5.64
CA VAL A 66 7.04 3.85 4.93
C VAL A 66 6.29 2.60 5.37
N ALA A 67 5.00 2.76 5.69
CA ALA A 67 4.11 1.63 5.92
C ALA A 67 2.83 1.72 5.08
N ILE A 68 2.39 0.58 4.57
CA ILE A 68 1.10 0.44 3.89
C ILE A 68 0.04 0.08 4.92
N PHE A 69 -1.01 0.90 5.00
CA PHE A 69 -2.13 0.73 5.89
C PHE A 69 -3.36 0.22 5.13
N PHE A 70 -3.67 -1.05 5.35
CA PHE A 70 -4.85 -1.71 4.81
C PHE A 70 -6.00 -1.62 5.80
N SER A 71 -7.11 -1.00 5.41
CA SER A 71 -8.23 -0.73 6.33
C SER A 71 -9.57 -0.60 5.61
N ASN A 72 -10.66 -0.81 6.35
CA ASN A 72 -12.05 -0.65 5.91
C ASN A 72 -12.82 0.17 6.95
N GLY A 73 -13.54 1.21 6.51
CA GLY A 73 -14.20 2.19 7.36
C GLY A 73 -15.48 1.69 8.02
N SER A 74 -16.05 0.60 7.52
CA SER A 74 -17.19 -0.10 8.13
C SER A 74 -16.75 -1.06 9.24
N ASP A 75 -15.48 -1.48 9.28
CA ASP A 75 -14.96 -2.41 10.28
C ASP A 75 -14.74 -1.69 11.64
N PRO A 76 -15.35 -2.18 12.75
CA PRO A 76 -15.20 -1.56 14.07
C PRO A 76 -13.76 -1.51 14.60
N LYS A 77 -12.93 -2.54 14.32
CA LYS A 77 -11.52 -2.58 14.74
C LYS A 77 -10.73 -1.49 14.00
N CYS A 78 -10.99 -1.33 12.71
CA CYS A 78 -10.36 -0.30 11.88
C CYS A 78 -10.67 1.12 12.40
N ARG A 79 -11.95 1.42 12.64
CA ARG A 79 -12.38 2.72 13.18
C ARG A 79 -11.81 2.98 14.58
N ALA A 80 -11.76 1.97 15.43
CA ALA A 80 -11.19 2.09 16.77
C ALA A 80 -9.68 2.37 16.72
N PHE A 81 -8.94 1.78 15.76
CA PHE A 81 -7.50 1.93 15.65
C PHE A 81 -7.06 3.26 15.01
N LEU A 82 -7.84 3.79 14.06
CA LEU A 82 -7.46 4.96 13.24
C LEU A 82 -6.99 6.19 14.05
N PRO A 83 -7.66 6.62 15.14
CA PRO A 83 -7.20 7.77 15.93
C PRO A 83 -5.81 7.58 16.55
N PHE A 84 -5.45 6.34 16.95
CA PHE A 84 -4.14 6.03 17.51
C PHE A 84 -3.05 6.12 16.45
N LEU A 85 -3.32 5.61 15.25
CA LEU A 85 -2.39 5.75 14.13
C LEU A 85 -2.18 7.22 13.76
N GLN A 86 -3.24 8.03 13.74
CA GLN A 86 -3.14 9.49 13.50
C GLN A 86 -2.29 10.18 14.58
N GLN A 87 -2.54 9.88 15.85
CA GLN A 87 -1.79 10.47 16.97
C GLN A 87 -0.32 10.06 16.95
N TYR A 88 -0.02 8.79 16.68
CA TYR A 88 1.36 8.30 16.53
C TYR A 88 2.07 8.97 15.36
N TYR A 89 1.42 9.02 14.19
CA TYR A 89 1.93 9.69 13.00
C TYR A 89 2.31 11.15 13.28
N LYS A 90 1.42 11.88 13.95
CA LYS A 90 1.66 13.25 14.39
C LYS A 90 2.85 13.34 15.35
N THR A 91 2.86 12.50 16.39
CA THR A 91 3.90 12.51 17.44
C THR A 91 5.29 12.26 16.86
N ILE A 92 5.45 11.27 15.98
CA ILE A 92 6.75 10.97 15.37
C ILE A 92 7.19 12.10 14.43
N ASN A 93 6.27 12.62 13.61
CA ASN A 93 6.61 13.63 12.62
C ASN A 93 6.80 15.04 13.21
N GLU A 94 6.23 15.35 14.38
CA GLU A 94 6.39 16.63 15.09
C GLU A 94 7.42 16.58 16.24
N GLY A 95 7.80 15.39 16.72
CA GLY A 95 8.64 15.18 17.91
C GLY A 95 10.11 15.59 17.82
N GLY A 96 10.48 16.50 16.89
CA GLY A 96 11.84 17.05 16.76
C GLY A 96 12.89 16.11 16.15
N SER A 97 12.64 14.81 16.07
CA SER A 97 13.50 13.85 15.36
C SER A 97 13.62 14.21 13.87
N SER A 98 14.82 14.10 13.30
CA SER A 98 15.04 14.22 11.86
C SER A 98 14.42 13.05 11.07
N GLN A 99 14.24 11.89 11.72
CA GLN A 99 13.59 10.74 11.11
C GLN A 99 12.07 10.91 11.12
N LYS A 100 11.46 10.64 9.98
CA LYS A 100 10.01 10.79 9.74
C LYS A 100 9.43 9.46 9.26
N ILE A 101 8.12 9.33 9.41
CA ILE A 101 7.37 8.20 8.86
C ILE A 101 6.34 8.68 7.84
N GLU A 102 6.00 7.81 6.90
CA GLU A 102 4.89 8.00 5.97
C GLU A 102 3.96 6.79 6.00
N VAL A 103 2.67 7.04 5.92
CA VAL A 103 1.65 6.00 5.82
C VAL A 103 1.01 6.08 4.44
N ILE A 104 0.76 4.93 3.82
CA ILE A 104 0.08 4.85 2.54
C ILE A 104 -1.18 4.02 2.72
N PHE A 105 -2.34 4.68 2.69
CA PHE A 105 -3.62 4.02 2.83
C PHE A 105 -4.00 3.27 1.55
N VAL A 106 -4.35 1.99 1.71
CA VAL A 106 -4.90 1.13 0.68
C VAL A 106 -6.23 0.59 1.19
N SER A 107 -7.30 0.95 0.50
CA SER A 107 -8.65 0.67 0.97
C SER A 107 -9.10 -0.75 0.67
N ILE A 108 -9.76 -1.35 1.65
CA ILE A 108 -10.51 -2.62 1.57
C ILE A 108 -12.02 -2.32 1.70
N ASP A 109 -12.42 -1.07 1.50
CA ASP A 109 -13.82 -0.67 1.48
C ASP A 109 -14.54 -1.27 0.25
N PRO A 110 -15.82 -1.64 0.37
CA PRO A 110 -16.56 -2.32 -0.69
C PRO A 110 -16.91 -1.42 -1.88
N ASP A 111 -16.90 -0.10 -1.68
CA ASP A 111 -17.32 0.86 -2.68
C ASP A 111 -16.61 2.22 -2.50
N ARG A 112 -16.66 3.06 -3.55
CA ARG A 112 -15.99 4.37 -3.53
C ARG A 112 -16.52 5.30 -2.44
N LYS A 113 -17.81 5.29 -2.14
CA LYS A 113 -18.37 6.20 -1.13
C LYS A 113 -17.81 5.87 0.25
N SER A 114 -17.75 4.60 0.59
CA SER A 114 -17.14 4.09 1.82
C SER A 114 -15.65 4.47 1.90
N PHE A 115 -14.90 4.32 0.80
CA PHE A 115 -13.51 4.77 0.69
C PHE A 115 -13.33 6.28 0.94
N GLU A 116 -14.13 7.12 0.27
CA GLU A 116 -14.01 8.58 0.39
C GLU A 116 -14.31 9.07 1.81
N ASP A 117 -15.33 8.49 2.45
CA ASP A 117 -15.68 8.80 3.85
C ASP A 117 -14.55 8.41 4.80
N HIS A 118 -13.99 7.21 4.61
CA HIS A 118 -12.93 6.69 5.46
C HIS A 118 -11.64 7.49 5.36
N LYS A 119 -11.20 7.87 4.15
CA LYS A 119 -9.94 8.61 3.97
C LYS A 119 -10.00 10.09 4.35
N LYS A 120 -11.20 10.67 4.50
CA LYS A 120 -11.45 12.14 4.55
C LYS A 120 -10.58 12.93 5.55
N HIS A 121 -10.13 12.28 6.62
CA HIS A 121 -9.35 12.92 7.69
C HIS A 121 -7.96 12.32 7.88
N MET A 122 -7.51 11.47 6.97
CA MET A 122 -6.17 10.88 7.02
C MET A 122 -5.12 11.91 6.59
N PRO A 123 -4.07 12.18 7.39
CA PRO A 123 -3.05 13.19 7.08
C PRO A 123 -1.96 12.70 6.12
N TRP A 124 -2.09 11.48 5.62
CA TRP A 124 -1.06 10.74 4.88
C TRP A 124 -1.51 10.43 3.45
N LEU A 125 -0.67 9.72 2.69
CA LEU A 125 -0.94 9.41 1.28
C LEU A 125 -1.90 8.23 1.15
N TYR A 126 -2.50 8.07 -0.03
CA TYR A 126 -3.32 6.91 -0.37
C TYR A 126 -3.15 6.50 -1.82
N VAL A 127 -3.51 5.25 -2.10
CA VAL A 127 -3.71 4.73 -3.46
C VAL A 127 -5.21 4.74 -3.74
N ASP A 128 -5.59 5.31 -4.88
CA ASP A 128 -6.99 5.42 -5.25
C ASP A 128 -7.59 4.04 -5.57
N VAL A 129 -8.83 3.78 -5.15
CA VAL A 129 -9.47 2.45 -5.35
C VAL A 129 -9.70 2.09 -6.82
N ALA A 130 -9.66 3.05 -7.75
CA ALA A 130 -9.69 2.78 -9.18
C ALA A 130 -8.30 2.52 -9.78
N ASP A 131 -7.23 2.77 -9.02
CA ASP A 131 -5.86 2.45 -9.46
C ASP A 131 -5.61 0.93 -9.29
N PRO A 132 -5.18 0.21 -10.35
CA PRO A 132 -4.94 -1.22 -10.27
C PRO A 132 -3.88 -1.65 -9.25
N LEU A 133 -3.01 -0.71 -8.84
CA LEU A 133 -2.06 -0.93 -7.76
C LEU A 133 -2.75 -1.37 -6.46
N THR A 134 -3.97 -0.89 -6.20
CA THR A 134 -4.76 -1.29 -5.03
C THR A 134 -4.90 -2.81 -4.93
N ASP A 135 -5.26 -3.47 -6.04
CA ASP A 135 -5.44 -4.92 -6.08
C ASP A 135 -4.11 -5.68 -6.13
N ILE A 136 -3.10 -5.11 -6.79
CA ILE A 136 -1.74 -5.65 -6.79
C ILE A 136 -1.19 -5.71 -5.36
N LEU A 137 -1.33 -4.64 -4.58
CA LEU A 137 -0.85 -4.56 -3.20
C LEU A 137 -1.60 -5.55 -2.29
N LYS A 138 -2.93 -5.63 -2.39
CA LYS A 138 -3.75 -6.61 -1.66
C LYS A 138 -3.27 -8.04 -1.91
N LYS A 139 -3.06 -8.42 -3.18
CA LYS A 139 -2.58 -9.75 -3.57
C LYS A 139 -1.15 -10.00 -3.09
N HIS A 140 -0.24 -9.05 -3.31
CA HIS A 140 1.18 -9.16 -2.94
C HIS A 140 1.37 -9.37 -1.44
N PHE A 141 0.65 -8.59 -0.62
CA PHE A 141 0.71 -8.71 0.84
C PHE A 141 -0.27 -9.72 1.43
N ARG A 142 -1.09 -10.36 0.59
CA ARG A 142 -2.11 -11.35 0.97
C ARG A 142 -3.12 -10.79 1.97
N VAL A 143 -3.54 -9.55 1.75
CA VAL A 143 -4.60 -8.88 2.52
C VAL A 143 -5.88 -8.96 1.71
N THR A 144 -6.86 -9.70 2.22
CA THR A 144 -8.13 -9.99 1.52
C THR A 144 -9.32 -9.53 2.35
N ASN A 145 -10.49 -9.40 1.72
CA ASN A 145 -11.74 -9.25 2.46
C ASN A 145 -12.03 -10.52 3.28
N SER A 146 -12.72 -10.36 4.41
CA SER A 146 -13.20 -11.47 5.23
C SER A 146 -14.04 -12.50 4.45
N HIS A 147 -14.75 -12.06 3.41
CA HIS A 147 -15.54 -12.93 2.53
C HIS A 147 -14.71 -13.83 1.60
N GLU A 148 -13.43 -13.52 1.38
CA GLU A 148 -12.51 -14.30 0.51
C GLU A 148 -11.72 -15.35 1.30
N VAL A 149 -11.75 -15.27 2.64
CA VAL A 149 -11.03 -16.17 3.57
C VAL A 149 -11.35 -17.66 3.36
N PRO A 150 -12.57 -18.10 2.97
CA PRO A 150 -12.83 -19.53 2.73
C PRO A 150 -11.89 -20.16 1.68
N PHE A 151 -11.32 -19.35 0.78
CA PHE A 151 -10.45 -19.84 -0.31
C PHE A 151 -8.95 -19.77 0.02
N TYR A 152 -8.52 -18.82 0.85
CA TYR A 152 -7.09 -18.54 1.10
C TYR A 152 -6.59 -18.92 2.49
N GLY A 153 -7.47 -19.37 3.38
CA GLY A 153 -7.15 -19.69 4.76
C GLY A 153 -7.03 -18.45 5.65
N SER A 154 -7.22 -18.64 6.96
CA SER A 154 -7.00 -17.61 7.97
C SER A 154 -5.52 -17.56 8.34
N GLY A 155 -4.90 -16.40 8.19
CA GLY A 155 -3.54 -16.11 8.66
C GLY A 155 -3.48 -14.71 9.26
N PRO A 156 -2.35 -14.31 9.87
CA PRO A 156 -2.20 -13.01 10.53
C PRO A 156 -2.38 -11.80 9.60
N ARG A 157 -2.46 -12.03 8.28
CA ARG A 157 -2.65 -11.01 7.23
C ARG A 157 -4.05 -11.01 6.62
N SER A 158 -4.90 -11.98 6.96
CA SER A 158 -6.26 -12.10 6.43
C SER A 158 -7.26 -11.15 7.12
N ASP A 159 -6.79 -10.33 8.07
CA ASP A 159 -7.61 -9.44 8.89
C ASP A 159 -7.17 -7.98 8.74
N VAL A 160 -8.15 -7.08 8.83
CA VAL A 160 -7.95 -5.62 8.94
C VAL A 160 -8.25 -5.14 10.37
N PRO A 161 -7.64 -4.03 10.83
CA PRO A 161 -6.64 -3.21 10.12
C PRO A 161 -5.29 -3.92 10.01
N CYS A 162 -4.54 -3.73 8.93
CA CYS A 162 -3.20 -4.31 8.75
C CYS A 162 -2.20 -3.22 8.36
N LEU A 163 -1.04 -3.19 8.99
CA LEU A 163 -0.01 -2.16 8.77
C LEU A 163 1.34 -2.83 8.52
N ILE A 164 1.88 -2.63 7.33
CA ILE A 164 3.08 -3.33 6.83
C ILE A 164 4.14 -2.29 6.50
N VAL A 165 5.25 -2.30 7.22
CA VAL A 165 6.44 -1.50 6.90
C VAL A 165 7.12 -2.11 5.68
N VAL A 166 7.42 -1.28 4.70
CA VAL A 166 7.97 -1.71 3.40
C VAL A 166 9.34 -1.08 3.14
N GLY A 167 10.22 -1.88 2.56
CA GLY A 167 11.48 -1.42 1.98
C GLY A 167 11.28 -0.82 0.59
N SER A 168 12.29 -0.09 0.11
CA SER A 168 12.31 0.42 -1.27
C SER A 168 12.46 -0.67 -2.34
N ASP A 169 12.73 -1.91 -1.94
CA ASP A 169 12.73 -3.10 -2.79
C ASP A 169 11.33 -3.71 -2.95
N GLY A 170 10.29 -3.09 -2.37
CA GLY A 170 8.92 -3.59 -2.41
C GLY A 170 8.66 -4.79 -1.48
N ARG A 171 9.64 -5.17 -0.65
CA ARG A 171 9.48 -6.27 0.32
C ARG A 171 8.92 -5.77 1.64
N GLU A 172 8.25 -6.67 2.34
CA GLU A 172 7.88 -6.47 3.73
C GLU A 172 9.14 -6.44 4.60
N SER A 173 9.36 -5.31 5.27
CA SER A 173 10.35 -5.17 6.32
C SER A 173 9.80 -5.64 7.66
N GLN A 174 8.54 -5.31 7.95
CA GLN A 174 7.92 -5.60 9.24
C GLN A 174 6.39 -5.59 9.13
N LEU A 175 5.73 -6.66 9.56
CA LEU A 175 4.30 -6.68 9.84
C LEU A 175 4.05 -6.17 11.26
N LEU A 176 3.23 -5.13 11.40
CA LEU A 176 2.82 -4.61 12.71
C LEU A 176 1.51 -5.27 13.13
N HIS A 177 1.55 -6.00 14.25
CA HIS A 177 0.38 -6.67 14.81
C HIS A 177 -0.58 -5.65 15.43
N ILE A 178 -1.57 -5.19 14.65
CA ILE A 178 -2.52 -4.16 15.07
C ILE A 178 -3.99 -4.62 15.09
N CYS A 179 -4.28 -5.83 14.62
CA CYS A 179 -5.65 -6.34 14.55
C CYS A 179 -6.23 -6.78 15.90
N SER A 180 -5.37 -7.06 16.88
CA SER A 180 -5.71 -7.77 18.14
C SER A 180 -6.35 -6.87 19.22
N GLY A 181 -7.20 -5.93 18.81
CA GLY A 181 -7.82 -4.95 19.69
C GLY A 181 -6.92 -3.74 19.98
N ARG A 182 -7.47 -2.79 20.75
CA ARG A 182 -6.85 -1.48 20.96
C ARG A 182 -5.48 -1.56 21.64
N ASP A 183 -5.40 -2.17 22.82
CA ASP A 183 -4.17 -2.16 23.63
C ASP A 183 -3.02 -2.88 22.94
N GLU A 184 -3.31 -4.00 22.26
CA GLU A 184 -2.30 -4.73 21.50
C GLU A 184 -1.92 -3.98 20.23
N GLY A 185 -2.86 -3.29 19.59
CA GLY A 185 -2.55 -2.45 18.43
C GLY A 185 -1.68 -1.25 18.75
N GLU A 186 -1.89 -0.59 19.89
CA GLU A 186 -0.99 0.48 20.37
C GLU A 186 0.42 -0.08 20.62
N LYS A 187 0.55 -1.25 21.27
CA LYS A 187 1.85 -1.92 21.46
C LYS A 187 2.49 -2.33 20.14
N GLY A 188 1.71 -2.82 19.18
CA GLY A 188 2.16 -3.17 17.85
C GLY A 188 2.77 -1.97 17.13
N LEU A 189 2.15 -0.79 17.26
CA LEU A 189 2.64 0.44 16.67
C LEU A 189 3.95 0.93 17.31
N LEU A 190 4.12 0.76 18.62
CA LEU A 190 5.38 1.04 19.32
C LEU A 190 6.55 0.14 18.87
N ARG A 191 6.26 -0.99 18.22
CA ARG A 191 7.29 -1.86 17.61
C ARG A 191 7.75 -1.39 16.23
N TRP A 192 7.14 -0.36 15.64
CA TRP A 192 7.56 0.15 14.33
C TRP A 192 9.01 0.62 14.40
N ASP A 193 9.91 -0.16 13.80
CA ASP A 193 11.32 0.16 13.70
C ASP A 193 11.60 1.11 12.54
N PHE A 194 11.12 2.34 12.67
CA PHE A 194 11.27 3.38 11.65
C PHE A 194 12.72 3.86 11.50
N ARG A 195 13.64 3.45 12.39
CA ARG A 195 15.04 3.88 12.34
C ARG A 195 15.86 3.05 11.35
N ASN A 196 15.56 1.76 11.24
CA ASN A 196 16.31 0.82 10.40
C ASN A 196 15.61 0.55 9.06
N ASN A 197 14.35 0.93 8.91
CA ASN A 197 13.58 0.74 7.68
C ASN A 197 13.36 2.08 6.98
N ILE A 198 14.38 2.53 6.26
CA ILE A 198 14.35 3.81 5.53
C ILE A 198 14.12 3.54 4.05
N TYR A 199 13.14 4.23 3.47
CA TYR A 199 12.86 4.18 2.05
C TYR A 199 13.94 4.94 1.28
N THR A 200 14.60 4.24 0.37
CA THR A 200 15.71 4.78 -0.43
C THR A 200 15.37 4.81 -1.91
N PRO A 201 16.01 5.70 -2.71
CA PRO A 201 15.88 5.65 -4.15
C PRO A 201 16.33 4.29 -4.70
N ASN A 202 15.57 3.72 -5.64
CA ASN A 202 16.01 2.51 -6.31
C ASN A 202 17.21 2.84 -7.20
N LYS A 203 18.38 2.24 -6.92
CA LYS A 203 19.63 2.52 -7.65
C LYS A 203 19.56 2.19 -9.14
N LYS A 204 18.54 1.46 -9.60
CA LYS A 204 18.35 1.09 -11.01
C LYS A 204 17.75 2.21 -11.88
N GLU A 205 17.21 3.29 -11.31
CA GLU A 205 16.64 4.41 -12.09
C GLU A 205 17.68 5.46 -12.53
N THR A 206 18.92 5.38 -12.06
CA THR A 206 19.96 6.40 -12.33
C THR A 206 20.93 6.02 -13.48
N CYS A 207 20.46 5.35 -14.54
CA CYS A 207 21.24 5.12 -15.77
C CYS A 207 20.60 5.81 -16.98
#